data_AF-A0A8H7LSR2-F1
#
_entry.id   AF-A0A8H7LSR2-F1
#
_cell.length_a   1.000
_cell.length_b   1.000
_cell.length_c   1.000
_cell.angle_alpha   90.00
_cell.angle_beta   90.00
_cell.angle_gamma   90.00
#
_symmetry.space_group_name_H-M   'P 1'
#
loop_
_entity.id
_entity.type
_entity.pdbx_description
1 polymer ?
#
loop_
_entity_poly.entity_id
_entity_poly.type
_entity_poly.pdbx_seq_one_letter_code
_entity_poly.pdbx_strand_id
1 'polypeptide(L)'
;MPRHNCNTIGPREPTSPTSPVAVYPPPAPPDNENAPGAAAEFYGFVAWATTAILWFIYIIWALLPDSVIRGIGITWYPNREWVLLIPSYAVFLVLLTYFTYFALGIYATPSYSDVKSVTDEHARYAVQTSVSRSTVPQVHDLPIGLVNRVLYGKRRRSKSPVM
;
A
#
# COMPACT_ATOMS: atom_id res chain seq x y z
N MET A 1 65.56 28.31 -9.51
CA MET A 1 64.73 27.97 -10.68
C MET A 1 64.85 26.49 -10.97
N PRO A 2 63.76 25.72 -10.82
CA PRO A 2 63.43 24.67 -11.76
C PRO A 2 61.99 24.80 -12.29
N ARG A 3 61.79 24.23 -13.47
CA ARG A 3 60.72 24.48 -14.43
C ARG A 3 59.37 23.89 -13.99
N HIS A 4 58.30 24.60 -14.35
CA HIS A 4 56.93 24.10 -14.35
C HIS A 4 56.81 22.84 -15.22
N ASN A 5 56.35 21.75 -14.63
CA ASN A 5 55.77 20.62 -15.37
C ASN A 5 54.26 20.64 -15.14
N CYS A 6 53.56 21.09 -16.18
CA CYS A 6 52.11 21.02 -16.34
C CYS A 6 51.76 19.58 -16.73
N ASN A 7 51.30 18.76 -15.79
CA ASN A 7 50.79 17.42 -16.09
C ASN A 7 49.36 17.22 -15.58
N THR A 8 48.50 16.87 -16.54
CA THR A 8 47.25 16.10 -16.43
C THR A 8 46.07 16.73 -15.67
N ILE A 9 45.33 17.58 -16.37
CA ILE A 9 43.89 17.77 -16.11
C ILE A 9 43.18 16.52 -16.63
N GLY A 10 42.86 15.57 -15.74
CA GLY A 10 41.92 14.49 -16.07
C GLY A 10 40.55 15.09 -16.43
N PRO A 11 39.76 14.44 -17.30
CA PRO A 11 38.44 14.95 -17.66
C PRO A 11 37.61 15.15 -16.39
N ARG A 12 37.09 16.37 -16.21
CA ARG A 12 36.23 16.73 -15.08
C ARG A 12 35.05 15.77 -15.05
N GLU A 13 34.97 14.99 -13.97
CA GLU A 13 33.81 14.17 -13.68
C GLU A 13 32.59 15.10 -13.52
N PRO A 14 31.52 14.93 -14.33
CA PRO A 14 30.36 15.80 -14.26
C PRO A 14 29.68 15.65 -12.89
N THR A 15 29.46 16.77 -12.20
CA THR A 15 28.83 16.85 -10.87
C THR A 15 27.31 16.59 -10.89
N SER A 16 26.78 16.14 -12.03
CA SER A 16 25.37 15.86 -12.24
C SER A 16 25.11 14.38 -11.92
N PRO A 17 24.04 14.04 -11.16
CA PRO A 17 23.74 12.65 -10.85
C PRO A 17 23.49 11.86 -12.14
N THR A 18 24.38 10.90 -12.44
CA THR A 18 24.33 10.04 -13.63
C THR A 18 23.39 8.84 -13.44
N SER A 19 22.25 9.03 -12.77
CA SER A 19 21.24 7.97 -12.60
C SER A 19 19.83 8.53 -12.42
N PRO A 20 18.77 7.94 -13.02
CA PRO A 20 18.77 6.89 -14.03
C PRO A 20 18.30 7.47 -15.37
N VAL A 21 19.24 7.67 -16.31
CA VAL A 21 18.85 7.70 -17.72
C VAL A 21 18.48 6.27 -18.06
N ALA A 22 17.24 6.03 -18.49
CA ALA A 22 16.81 4.70 -18.93
C ALA A 22 17.82 4.15 -19.95
N VAL A 23 18.29 2.92 -19.74
CA VAL A 23 19.24 2.27 -20.64
C VAL A 23 18.57 2.13 -22.01
N TYR A 24 19.12 2.79 -23.03
CA TYR A 24 18.69 2.67 -24.42
C TYR A 24 19.82 2.03 -25.25
N PRO A 25 19.53 1.05 -26.10
CA PRO A 25 18.22 0.44 -26.38
C PRO A 25 17.68 -0.37 -25.18
N PRO A 26 16.35 -0.53 -25.07
CA PRO A 26 15.76 -1.32 -23.99
C PRO A 26 16.42 -2.71 -23.96
N PRO A 27 16.76 -3.25 -22.78
CA PRO A 27 17.25 -4.61 -22.69
C PRO A 27 16.24 -5.53 -23.39
N ALA A 28 16.75 -6.45 -24.21
CA ALA A 28 15.91 -7.44 -24.87
C ALA A 28 15.00 -8.09 -23.82
N PRO A 29 13.69 -8.25 -24.09
CA PRO A 29 12.81 -8.94 -23.17
C PRO A 29 13.48 -10.27 -22.79
N PRO A 30 13.59 -10.57 -21.49
CA PRO A 30 14.26 -11.79 -21.09
C PRO A 30 13.55 -12.96 -21.77
N ASP A 31 14.33 -13.85 -22.38
CA ASP A 31 13.90 -15.07 -23.05
C ASP A 31 13.31 -16.10 -22.09
N ASN A 32 13.10 -15.71 -20.83
CA ASN A 32 12.46 -16.52 -19.83
C ASN A 32 10.94 -16.50 -20.04
N GLU A 33 10.43 -17.63 -20.53
CA GLU A 33 9.04 -18.07 -20.39
C GLU A 33 8.46 -17.92 -18.96
N ASN A 34 9.32 -17.71 -17.95
CA ASN A 34 9.00 -17.47 -16.54
C ASN A 34 9.05 -15.98 -16.13
N ALA A 35 9.07 -15.02 -17.06
CA ALA A 35 8.95 -13.59 -16.74
C ALA A 35 7.65 -13.34 -15.93
N PRO A 36 7.71 -12.73 -14.73
CA PRO A 36 6.54 -12.56 -13.85
C PRO A 36 5.34 -11.79 -14.42
N GLY A 37 5.46 -11.18 -15.61
CA GLY A 37 4.39 -10.45 -16.28
C GLY A 37 3.65 -11.26 -17.35
N ALA A 38 4.37 -11.98 -18.20
CA ALA A 38 3.76 -12.64 -19.37
C ALA A 38 2.75 -13.72 -18.96
N ALA A 39 3.11 -14.59 -18.02
CA ALA A 39 2.23 -15.66 -17.54
C ALA A 39 0.98 -15.11 -16.82
N ALA A 40 1.11 -14.04 -16.04
CA ALA A 40 0.01 -13.46 -15.27
C ALA A 40 -1.11 -12.90 -16.17
N GLU A 41 -0.76 -12.32 -17.32
CA GLU A 41 -1.73 -11.80 -18.30
C GLU A 41 -2.57 -12.91 -18.94
N PHE A 42 -1.94 -14.04 -19.28
CA PHE A 42 -2.67 -15.20 -19.81
C PHE A 42 -3.64 -15.80 -18.78
N TYR A 43 -3.21 -15.97 -17.52
CA TYR A 43 -4.10 -16.47 -16.47
C TYR A 43 -5.26 -15.51 -16.20
N GLY A 44 -5.02 -14.20 -16.21
CA GLY A 44 -6.07 -13.19 -16.08
C GLY A 44 -7.11 -13.29 -17.20
N PHE A 45 -6.67 -13.44 -18.45
CA PHE A 45 -7.56 -13.62 -19.59
C PHE A 45 -8.37 -14.92 -19.50
N VAL A 46 -7.72 -16.04 -19.18
CA VAL A 46 -8.39 -17.34 -19.04
C VAL A 46 -9.42 -17.31 -17.90
N ALA A 47 -9.06 -16.73 -16.76
CA ALA A 47 -9.99 -16.55 -15.63
C ALA A 47 -11.19 -15.69 -16.04
N TRP A 48 -10.95 -14.53 -16.67
CA TRP A 48 -12.00 -13.64 -17.14
C TRP A 48 -12.93 -14.33 -18.15
N ALA A 49 -12.37 -14.98 -19.18
CA ALA A 49 -13.14 -15.67 -20.21
C ALA A 49 -13.97 -16.81 -19.62
N THR A 50 -13.39 -17.62 -18.73
CA THR A 50 -14.08 -18.72 -18.06
C THR A 50 -15.21 -18.21 -17.17
N THR A 51 -14.96 -17.16 -16.37
CA THR A 51 -15.99 -16.54 -15.53
C THR A 51 -17.10 -15.92 -16.37
N ALA A 52 -16.78 -15.27 -17.49
CA ALA A 52 -17.78 -14.71 -18.39
C ALA A 52 -18.67 -15.80 -19.00
N ILE A 53 -18.08 -16.90 -19.51
CA ILE A 53 -18.82 -18.04 -20.07
C ILE A 53 -19.74 -18.66 -19.02
N LEU A 54 -19.23 -18.94 -17.81
CA LEU A 54 -20.03 -19.46 -16.71
C LEU A 54 -21.17 -18.52 -16.31
N TRP A 55 -20.91 -17.21 -16.31
CA TRP A 55 -21.92 -16.21 -16.02
C TRP A 55 -23.05 -16.20 -17.05
N PHE A 56 -22.73 -16.26 -18.35
CA PHE A 56 -23.76 -16.38 -19.39
C PHE A 56 -24.57 -17.66 -19.28
N ILE A 57 -23.91 -18.80 -19.02
CA ILE A 57 -24.59 -20.09 -18.80
C ILE A 57 -25.53 -19.98 -17.60
N TYR A 58 -25.08 -19.37 -16.51
CA TYR A 58 -25.88 -19.14 -15.32
C TYR A 58 -27.11 -18.28 -15.60
N ILE A 59 -26.96 -17.17 -16.34
CA ILE A 59 -28.10 -16.28 -16.69
C ILE A 59 -29.08 -17.00 -17.61
N ILE A 60 -28.59 -17.73 -18.62
CA ILE A 60 -29.44 -18.53 -19.51
C ILE A 60 -30.22 -19.56 -18.71
N TRP A 61 -29.55 -20.31 -17.84
CA TRP A 61 -30.19 -21.29 -16.95
C TRP A 61 -31.21 -20.65 -15.99
N ALA A 62 -30.90 -19.47 -15.45
CA ALA A 62 -31.78 -18.75 -14.53
C ALA A 62 -33.06 -18.23 -15.19
N LEU A 63 -32.96 -17.74 -16.44
CA LEU A 63 -34.06 -17.07 -17.13
C LEU A 63 -34.87 -17.99 -18.06
N LEU A 64 -34.28 -19.07 -18.58
CA LEU A 64 -35.02 -19.97 -19.48
C LEU A 64 -36.16 -20.66 -18.75
N PRO A 65 -37.33 -20.82 -19.38
CA PRO A 65 -38.41 -21.64 -18.84
C PRO A 65 -38.06 -23.13 -18.94
N ASP A 66 -38.62 -23.88 -17.99
CA ASP A 66 -38.46 -25.32 -17.81
C ASP A 66 -38.77 -26.14 -19.07
N SER A 67 -39.74 -25.71 -19.87
CA SER A 67 -40.14 -26.36 -21.12
C SER A 67 -39.02 -26.37 -22.16
N VAL A 68 -38.27 -25.27 -22.26
CA VAL A 68 -37.15 -25.13 -23.21
C VAL A 68 -35.96 -25.98 -22.77
N ILE A 69 -35.64 -25.97 -21.47
CA ILE A 69 -34.54 -26.75 -20.90
C ILE A 69 -34.78 -28.26 -21.11
N ARG A 70 -36.00 -28.73 -20.81
CA ARG A 70 -36.39 -30.12 -21.06
C ARG A 70 -36.44 -30.47 -22.55
N GLY A 71 -36.81 -29.52 -23.41
CA GLY A 71 -36.79 -29.68 -24.87
C GLY A 71 -35.39 -29.85 -25.46
N ILE A 72 -34.36 -29.31 -24.80
CA ILE A 72 -32.95 -29.49 -25.15
C ILE A 72 -32.42 -30.88 -24.70
N GLY A 73 -33.23 -31.65 -23.96
CA GLY A 73 -32.86 -32.98 -23.46
C GLY A 73 -32.18 -32.97 -22.10
N ILE A 74 -32.15 -31.82 -21.41
CA ILE A 74 -31.61 -31.72 -20.05
C ILE A 74 -32.72 -32.11 -19.07
N THR A 75 -32.64 -33.34 -18.55
CA THR A 75 -33.64 -33.91 -17.64
C THR A 75 -33.35 -33.61 -16.16
N TRP A 76 -32.11 -33.27 -15.82
CA TRP A 76 -31.71 -32.98 -14.45
C TRP A 76 -30.85 -31.71 -14.38
N TYR A 77 -31.23 -30.79 -13.49
CA TYR A 77 -30.51 -29.58 -13.11
C TYR A 77 -30.86 -29.23 -11.65
N PRO A 78 -30.00 -28.48 -10.94
CA PRO A 78 -30.27 -28.06 -9.56
C PRO A 78 -31.55 -27.22 -9.46
N ASN A 79 -32.11 -27.12 -8.24
CA ASN A 79 -33.32 -26.34 -8.01
C ASN A 79 -33.13 -24.85 -8.41
N ARG A 80 -34.16 -24.19 -8.93
CA ARG A 80 -34.09 -22.79 -9.38
C ARG A 80 -33.85 -21.80 -8.23
N GLU A 81 -34.10 -22.18 -6.98
CA GLU A 81 -33.83 -21.35 -5.80
C GLU A 81 -32.36 -20.93 -5.70
N TRP A 82 -31.43 -21.72 -6.25
CA TRP A 82 -30.00 -21.39 -6.30
C TRP A 82 -29.72 -20.11 -7.10
N VAL A 83 -30.62 -19.70 -8.00
CA VAL A 83 -30.54 -18.41 -8.69
C VAL A 83 -30.57 -17.25 -7.69
N LEU A 84 -31.36 -17.35 -6.62
CA LEU A 84 -31.43 -16.32 -5.58
C LEU A 84 -30.37 -16.53 -4.49
N LEU A 85 -30.12 -17.79 -4.12
CA LEU A 85 -29.18 -18.10 -3.05
C LEU A 85 -27.77 -17.62 -3.40
N ILE A 86 -27.24 -17.94 -4.58
CA ILE A 86 -25.86 -17.56 -4.98
C ILE A 86 -25.58 -16.06 -4.82
N PRO A 87 -26.35 -15.13 -5.41
CA PRO A 87 -26.10 -13.70 -5.28
C PRO A 87 -26.34 -13.20 -3.85
N SER A 88 -27.34 -13.75 -3.14
CA SER A 88 -27.61 -13.35 -1.76
C SER A 88 -26.44 -13.69 -0.83
N TYR A 89 -25.93 -14.93 -0.88
CA TYR A 89 -24.74 -15.35 -0.13
C TYR A 89 -23.49 -14.57 -0.52
N ALA A 90 -23.31 -14.22 -1.80
CA ALA A 90 -22.19 -13.38 -2.22
C ALA A 90 -22.21 -12.01 -1.53
N VAL A 91 -23.38 -11.35 -1.46
CA VAL A 91 -23.54 -10.07 -0.75
C VAL A 91 -23.26 -10.25 0.75
N PHE A 92 -23.81 -11.30 1.37
CA PHE A 92 -23.54 -11.59 2.79
C PHE A 92 -22.06 -11.82 3.07
N LEU A 93 -21.36 -12.54 2.19
CA LEU A 93 -19.93 -12.80 2.32
C LEU A 93 -19.14 -11.49 2.23
N VAL A 94 -19.43 -10.64 1.25
CA VAL A 94 -18.79 -9.32 1.12
C VAL A 94 -18.99 -8.48 2.39
N LEU A 95 -20.23 -8.37 2.87
CA LEU A 95 -20.52 -7.63 4.11
C LEU A 95 -19.79 -8.23 5.30
N LEU A 96 -19.81 -9.56 5.44
CA LEU A 96 -19.12 -10.27 6.51
C LEU A 96 -17.61 -9.98 6.48
N THR A 97 -16.98 -9.98 5.30
CA THR A 97 -15.57 -9.63 5.15
C THR A 97 -15.28 -8.22 5.64
N TYR A 98 -16.10 -7.23 5.25
CA TYR A 98 -15.93 -5.86 5.73
C TYR A 98 -16.12 -5.71 7.23
N PHE A 99 -17.18 -6.31 7.79
CA PHE A 99 -17.41 -6.28 9.23
C PHE A 99 -16.29 -6.97 10.00
N THR A 100 -15.80 -8.11 9.50
CA THR A 100 -14.69 -8.84 10.10
C THR A 100 -13.41 -8.01 10.05
N TYR A 101 -13.11 -7.40 8.91
CA TYR A 101 -11.95 -6.52 8.75
C TYR A 101 -12.03 -5.32 9.71
N PHE A 102 -13.19 -4.68 9.83
CA PHE A 102 -13.40 -3.59 10.77
C PHE A 102 -13.23 -4.04 12.22
N ALA A 103 -13.79 -5.19 12.59
CA ALA A 103 -13.63 -5.77 13.92
C ALA A 103 -12.16 -6.10 14.23
N LEU A 104 -11.42 -6.64 13.26
CA LEU A 104 -9.98 -6.88 13.35
C LEU A 104 -9.21 -5.57 13.52
N GLY A 105 -9.58 -4.51 12.79
CA GLY A 105 -8.99 -3.19 12.92
C GLY A 105 -9.17 -2.60 14.33
N ILE A 106 -10.39 -2.68 14.87
CA ILE A 106 -10.66 -2.28 16.26
C ILE A 106 -9.87 -3.14 17.25
N TYR A 107 -9.88 -4.45 17.06
CA TYR A 107 -9.17 -5.39 17.93
C TYR A 107 -7.65 -5.14 17.94
N ALA A 108 -7.08 -4.79 16.79
CA ALA A 108 -5.66 -4.47 16.65
C ALA A 108 -5.30 -3.05 17.10
N THR A 109 -6.28 -2.20 17.40
CA THR A 109 -6.02 -0.81 17.82
C THR A 109 -5.49 -0.78 19.27
N PRO A 110 -4.33 -0.16 19.54
CA PRO A 110 -3.80 -0.03 20.90
C PRO A 110 -4.70 0.87 21.77
N SER A 111 -4.60 0.74 23.09
CA SER A 111 -5.34 1.59 24.04
C SER A 111 -5.11 3.08 23.74
N TYR A 112 -6.13 3.91 23.91
CA TYR A 112 -6.04 5.37 23.71
C TYR A 112 -4.95 6.05 24.57
N SER A 113 -4.59 5.44 25.69
CA SER A 113 -3.53 5.94 26.58
C SER A 113 -2.13 5.48 26.18
N ASP A 114 -2.00 4.61 25.19
CA ASP A 114 -0.70 4.10 24.73
C ASP A 114 -0.08 5.06 23.70
N VAL A 115 1.20 5.37 23.89
CA VAL A 115 1.98 6.21 22.97
C VAL A 115 2.07 5.58 21.58
N LYS A 116 1.94 4.25 21.48
CA LYS A 116 1.88 3.52 20.21
C LYS A 116 0.72 3.92 19.30
N SER A 117 -0.31 4.56 19.84
CA SER A 117 -1.42 5.11 19.04
C SER A 117 -1.02 6.34 18.20
N VAL A 118 0.03 7.06 18.62
CA VAL A 118 0.51 8.28 17.96
C VAL A 118 1.87 8.08 17.30
N THR A 119 2.63 7.08 17.73
CA THR A 119 4.05 6.93 17.39
C THR A 119 4.37 5.49 17.03
N ASP A 120 5.07 5.26 15.93
CA ASP A 120 5.49 3.94 15.48
C ASP A 120 6.95 3.63 15.88
N GLU A 121 7.44 2.45 15.48
CA GLU A 121 8.83 2.02 15.72
C GLU A 121 9.86 2.87 14.94
N HIS A 122 9.41 3.59 13.91
CA HIS A 122 10.28 4.42 13.07
C HIS A 122 10.41 5.87 13.56
N ALA A 123 9.65 6.27 14.60
CA ALA A 123 9.75 7.58 15.22
C ALA A 123 11.15 7.83 15.83
N ARG A 124 11.79 8.94 15.43
CA ARG A 124 13.17 9.28 15.83
C ARG A 124 13.20 10.47 16.77
N TYR A 125 13.08 10.22 18.07
CA TYR A 125 13.18 11.29 19.06
C TYR A 125 14.62 11.78 19.25
N ALA A 126 14.76 13.10 19.41
CA ALA A 126 16.03 13.69 19.81
C ALA A 126 16.36 13.26 21.25
N VAL A 127 17.32 12.35 21.41
CA VAL A 127 17.97 12.15 22.70
C VAL A 127 18.79 13.41 22.98
N GLN A 128 18.78 13.91 24.22
CA GLN A 128 19.63 15.03 24.64
C GLN A 128 21.11 14.61 24.64
N THR A 129 21.68 14.38 23.47
CA THR A 129 23.11 14.28 23.27
C THR A 129 23.64 15.70 23.21
N SER A 130 24.76 15.96 23.87
CA SER A 130 25.48 17.24 23.81
C SER A 130 26.01 17.45 22.39
N VAL A 131 25.16 17.95 21.50
CA VAL A 131 25.54 18.28 20.12
C VAL A 131 26.48 19.48 20.18
N SER A 132 27.70 19.31 19.65
CA SER A 132 28.65 20.41 19.47
C SER A 132 27.98 21.53 18.67
N ARG A 133 28.13 22.78 19.12
CA ARG A 133 27.56 23.98 18.47
C ARG A 133 27.99 24.18 17.01
N SER A 134 28.98 23.43 16.54
CA SER A 134 29.56 23.50 15.19
C SER A 134 28.90 22.58 14.15
N THR A 135 28.01 21.67 14.54
CA THR A 135 27.45 20.66 13.63
C THR A 135 25.94 20.80 13.53
N VAL A 136 25.41 20.85 12.31
CA VAL A 136 23.95 20.87 12.07
C VAL A 136 23.35 19.55 12.60
N PRO A 137 22.39 19.60 13.54
CA PRO A 137 21.80 18.37 14.10
C PRO A 137 20.97 17.64 13.04
N GLN A 138 20.89 16.32 13.16
CA GLN A 138 19.96 15.54 12.35
C GLN A 138 18.51 15.91 12.68
N VAL A 139 17.62 15.73 11.70
CA VAL A 139 16.19 15.94 11.87
C VAL A 139 15.63 14.84 12.78
N HIS A 140 14.92 15.25 13.83
CA HIS A 140 14.30 14.37 14.82
C HIS A 140 12.82 14.75 15.02
N ASP A 141 12.01 13.77 15.37
CA ASP A 141 10.61 13.96 15.73
C ASP A 141 10.50 14.55 17.13
N LEU A 142 9.63 15.57 17.29
CA LEU A 142 9.31 16.14 18.58
C LEU A 142 8.07 15.46 19.17
N PRO A 143 8.12 14.97 20.42
CA PRO A 143 6.96 14.35 21.03
C PRO A 143 5.84 15.39 21.18
N ILE A 144 4.62 15.01 20.81
CA ILE A 144 3.45 15.90 20.78
C ILE A 144 3.18 16.58 22.13
N GLY A 145 3.48 15.91 23.25
CA GLY A 145 3.36 16.50 24.59
C GLY A 145 4.30 17.69 24.82
N LEU A 146 5.52 17.66 24.26
CA LEU A 146 6.47 18.77 24.33
C LEU A 146 6.00 19.93 23.45
N VAL A 147 5.58 19.65 22.22
CA VAL A 147 5.02 20.66 21.31
C VAL A 147 3.82 21.34 21.94
N ASN A 148 2.89 20.56 22.52
CA ASN A 148 1.70 21.08 23.17
C ASN A 148 2.06 21.96 24.38
N ARG A 149 3.02 21.53 25.21
CA ARG A 149 3.49 22.34 26.35
C ARG A 149 4.16 23.65 25.94
N VAL A 150 4.92 23.65 24.85
CA VAL A 150 5.62 24.86 24.37
C VAL A 150 4.66 25.84 23.72
N LEU A 151 3.77 25.35 22.85
CA LEU A 151 2.83 26.20 22.11
C LEU A 151 1.66 26.67 22.97
N TYR A 152 1.13 25.80 23.82
CA TYR A 152 -0.12 26.04 24.56
C TYR A 152 0.06 26.09 26.09
N GLY A 153 1.27 25.86 26.62
CA GLY A 153 1.52 25.93 28.05
C GLY A 153 1.32 27.34 28.60
N LYS A 154 0.43 27.48 29.60
CA LYS A 154 0.28 28.75 30.33
C LYS A 154 1.61 29.14 30.96
N ARG A 155 2.19 30.27 30.52
CA ARG A 155 3.34 30.89 31.18
C ARG A 155 2.93 31.23 32.62
N ARG A 156 3.47 30.52 33.61
CA ARG A 156 3.30 30.90 35.02
C ARG A 156 3.96 32.26 35.21
N ARG A 157 3.14 33.31 35.31
CA ARG A 157 3.59 34.66 35.65
C ARG A 157 4.07 34.62 37.09
N SER A 158 5.39 34.72 37.29
CA SER A 158 5.95 34.88 38.63
C SER A 158 5.33 36.15 39.23
N LYS A 159 4.59 36.03 40.33
CA LYS A 159 4.18 37.19 41.11
C LYS A 159 5.44 37.71 41.79
N SER A 160 5.98 38.83 41.31
CA SER A 160 6.97 39.58 42.07
C SER A 160 6.35 39.95 43.43
N PRO A 161 7.02 39.69 44.56
CA PRO A 161 6.56 40.21 45.84
C PRO A 161 6.66 41.74 45.76
N VAL A 162 5.54 42.42 45.90
CA VAL A 162 5.50 43.87 46.06
C VAL A 162 6.03 44.14 47.47
N MET A 163 7.14 44.88 47.52
CA MET A 163 7.81 45.32 48.74
C MET A 163 7.03 46.46 49.40
#